data_AF-A0A397EEX3-F1
#
_entry.id   AF-A0A397EEX3-F1
#
_cell.length_a   1.000
_cell.length_b   1.000
_cell.length_c   1.000
_cell.angle_alpha   90.00
_cell.angle_beta   90.00
_cell.angle_gamma   90.00
#
_symmetry.space_group_name_H-M   'P 1'
#
loop_
_entity.id
_entity.type
_entity.pdbx_description
1 polymer ?
#
loop_
_entity_poly.entity_id
_entity_poly.type
_entity_poly.pdbx_seq_one_letter_code
_entity_poly.pdbx_strand_id
1 'polypeptide(L)'
;MMRRCGLRMPPMLSSCCHRFLSSNEDILSVARVVHAKSPTSFTVLPSTYVVPDHDDFPIHLRGKSLAISELRRQYKNHKVPSSLVEKFDALSFVWDVNFHKSALRLHALTVYKELHGDLNVPRHFKVPAGDSRWLVDTWGLSLGAAVHNMRTGHLLLHPGHEASFLALGFTWDVKNSQWDDHLEALDQYIRLHEHSHVPLRFVVPVDDPEWPVHMRGIPLGRVAASWRQLGENAMPADRRAALNALDFVWNAWD
;
A
#
# COMPACT_ATOMS: atom_id res chain seq x y z
N MET A 1 -23.74 43.70 68.64
CA MET A 1 -22.45 43.56 67.91
C MET A 1 -21.97 42.12 68.05
N MET A 2 -22.32 41.23 67.11
CA MET A 2 -21.44 40.71 66.02
C MET A 2 -20.08 40.25 66.57
N ARG A 3 -19.66 38.97 66.50
CA ARG A 3 -19.37 38.20 65.28
C ARG A 3 -19.40 36.67 65.55
N ARG A 4 -20.07 35.89 64.72
CA ARG A 4 -19.80 34.44 64.54
C ARG A 4 -19.06 34.27 63.22
N CYS A 5 -17.84 33.73 63.27
CA CYS A 5 -17.08 33.30 62.10
C CYS A 5 -17.77 32.09 61.46
N GLY A 6 -18.35 32.28 60.27
CA GLY A 6 -18.77 31.18 59.41
C GLY A 6 -17.58 30.72 58.56
N LEU A 7 -17.10 29.50 58.81
CA LEU A 7 -16.17 28.81 57.92
C LEU A 7 -16.92 28.45 56.63
N ARG A 8 -16.64 29.17 55.55
CA ARG A 8 -17.07 28.82 54.19
C ARG A 8 -16.09 27.78 53.66
N MET A 9 -16.53 26.52 53.56
CA MET A 9 -15.81 25.53 52.76
C MET A 9 -15.96 25.87 51.27
N PRO A 10 -14.88 25.82 50.47
CA PRO A 10 -14.98 26.02 49.04
C PRO A 10 -15.66 24.81 48.37
N PRO A 11 -16.45 25.01 47.31
CA PRO A 11 -17.08 23.91 46.60
C PRO A 11 -16.03 23.06 45.90
N MET A 12 -16.14 21.74 46.10
CA MET A 12 -15.39 20.70 45.43
C MET A 12 -15.45 20.89 43.91
N LEU A 13 -14.29 21.13 43.29
CA LEU A 13 -14.10 21.02 41.84
C LEU A 13 -14.13 19.54 41.47
N SER A 14 -15.31 18.99 41.22
CA SER A 14 -15.46 17.66 40.63
C SER A 14 -16.69 17.61 39.74
N SER A 15 -16.55 17.98 38.46
CA SER A 15 -17.57 17.64 37.46
C SER A 15 -17.19 17.78 35.97
N CYS A 16 -15.93 18.08 35.58
CA CYS A 16 -15.59 18.18 34.15
C CYS A 16 -14.86 16.97 33.56
N CYS A 17 -14.13 16.18 34.37
CA CYS A 17 -13.38 15.02 33.88
C CYS A 17 -14.27 13.81 33.53
N HIS A 18 -15.47 13.70 34.12
CA HIS A 18 -16.31 12.50 33.97
C HIS A 18 -17.12 12.42 32.67
N ARG A 19 -17.46 13.55 32.01
CA ARG A 19 -18.19 13.50 30.72
C ARG A 19 -17.30 13.08 29.56
N PHE A 20 -16.02 13.49 29.57
CA PHE A 20 -15.09 13.23 28.48
C PHE A 20 -14.63 11.77 28.38
N LEU A 21 -14.45 11.09 29.51
CA LEU A 21 -14.01 9.69 29.54
C LEU A 21 -15.09 8.70 29.09
N SER A 22 -16.38 9.05 29.25
CA SER A 22 -17.50 8.19 28.85
C SER A 22 -17.47 7.82 27.36
N SER A 23 -17.04 8.75 26.49
CA SER A 23 -17.05 8.51 25.06
C SER A 23 -16.01 7.50 24.57
N ASN A 24 -14.83 7.41 25.21
CA ASN A 24 -13.75 6.53 24.71
C ASN A 24 -13.88 5.09 25.23
N GLU A 25 -14.33 4.91 26.48
CA GLU A 25 -14.69 3.59 27.01
C GLU A 25 -15.93 3.01 26.29
N ASP A 26 -16.89 3.87 25.91
CA ASP A 26 -18.00 3.47 25.04
C ASP A 26 -17.49 2.98 23.67
N ILE A 27 -16.56 3.70 23.03
CA ILE A 27 -15.94 3.25 21.78
C ILE A 27 -15.19 1.92 21.97
N LEU A 28 -14.48 1.75 23.09
CA LEU A 28 -13.80 0.49 23.40
C LEU A 28 -14.79 -0.67 23.52
N SER A 29 -15.93 -0.46 24.18
CA SER A 29 -16.96 -1.49 24.32
C SER A 29 -17.50 -1.95 22.96
N VAL A 30 -17.72 -1.01 22.04
CA VAL A 30 -18.11 -1.31 20.66
C VAL A 30 -16.98 -1.99 19.90
N ALA A 31 -15.74 -1.52 20.05
CA ALA A 31 -14.57 -2.12 19.40
C ALA A 31 -14.37 -3.59 19.78
N ARG A 32 -14.62 -3.96 21.04
CA ARG A 32 -14.57 -5.36 21.51
C ARG A 32 -15.57 -6.25 20.76
N VAL A 33 -16.82 -5.79 20.65
CA VAL A 33 -17.88 -6.53 19.95
C VAL A 33 -17.55 -6.66 18.46
N VAL A 34 -17.05 -5.59 17.84
CA VAL A 34 -16.64 -5.61 16.43
C VAL A 34 -15.45 -6.55 16.22
N HIS A 35 -14.44 -6.51 17.09
CA HIS A 35 -13.27 -7.39 17.00
C HIS A 35 -13.66 -8.87 17.11
N ALA A 36 -14.46 -9.23 18.12
CA ALA A 36 -14.88 -10.61 18.36
C ALA A 36 -15.68 -11.22 17.20
N LYS A 37 -16.35 -10.37 16.41
CA LYS A 37 -17.13 -10.78 15.24
C LYS A 37 -16.36 -10.70 13.93
N SER A 38 -15.22 -10.03 13.91
CA SER A 38 -14.49 -9.81 12.67
C SER A 38 -13.74 -11.07 12.25
N PRO A 39 -13.78 -11.44 10.96
CA PRO A 39 -12.88 -12.47 10.42
C PRO A 39 -11.44 -11.97 10.27
N THR A 40 -11.20 -10.66 10.44
CA THR A 40 -9.90 -10.00 10.30
C THR A 40 -9.14 -9.99 11.62
N SER A 41 -7.82 -10.05 11.54
CA SER A 41 -6.94 -9.97 12.71
C SER A 41 -6.98 -8.59 13.38
N PHE A 42 -7.37 -7.56 12.61
CA PHE A 42 -7.36 -6.16 13.03
C PHE A 42 -8.76 -5.61 13.31
N THR A 43 -8.86 -4.69 14.27
CA THR A 43 -10.09 -3.94 14.53
C THR A 43 -10.07 -2.63 13.75
N VAL A 44 -10.75 -2.64 12.60
CA VAL A 44 -10.85 -1.48 11.71
C VAL A 44 -12.24 -0.85 11.83
N LEU A 45 -12.30 0.34 12.42
CA LEU A 45 -13.51 1.16 12.42
C LEU A 45 -13.37 2.36 11.47
N PRO A 46 -14.41 2.69 10.68
CA PRO A 46 -14.45 3.89 9.84
C PRO A 46 -14.38 5.17 10.69
N SER A 47 -14.11 6.32 10.07
CA SER A 47 -14.01 7.62 10.75
C SER A 47 -15.25 7.97 11.57
N THR A 48 -16.41 7.52 11.11
CA THR A 48 -17.69 7.61 11.80
C THR A 48 -18.34 6.23 11.74
N TYR A 49 -18.58 5.63 12.90
CA TYR A 49 -19.18 4.30 12.99
C TYR A 49 -20.57 4.40 13.59
N VAL A 50 -21.59 3.96 12.84
CA VAL A 50 -22.95 3.87 13.35
C VAL A 50 -23.11 2.50 13.99
N VAL A 51 -23.41 2.49 15.29
CA VAL A 51 -23.60 1.26 16.04
C VAL A 51 -24.90 0.59 15.60
N PRO A 52 -24.87 -0.66 15.11
CA PRO A 52 -26.08 -1.39 14.74
C PRO A 52 -27.04 -1.49 15.92
N ASP A 53 -28.33 -1.45 15.62
CA ASP A 53 -29.36 -1.75 16.61
C ASP A 53 -29.47 -3.27 16.78
N HIS A 54 -28.58 -3.82 17.60
CA HIS A 54 -28.47 -5.26 17.85
C HIS A 54 -28.10 -5.53 19.30
N ASP A 55 -28.52 -6.69 19.82
CA ASP A 55 -28.41 -7.01 21.24
C ASP A 55 -26.97 -7.11 21.77
N ASP A 56 -26.03 -7.45 20.90
CA ASP A 56 -24.61 -7.55 21.22
C ASP A 56 -23.95 -6.20 21.57
N PHE A 57 -24.59 -5.08 21.21
CA PHE A 57 -24.08 -3.74 21.52
C PHE A 57 -24.73 -3.16 22.78
N PRO A 58 -24.03 -2.30 23.55
CA PRO A 58 -24.60 -1.63 24.71
C PRO A 58 -25.86 -0.84 24.34
N ILE A 59 -26.93 -1.03 25.11
CA ILE A 59 -28.26 -0.47 24.81
C ILE A 59 -28.24 1.05 24.60
N HIS A 60 -27.41 1.78 25.35
CA HIS A 60 -27.30 3.23 25.25
C HIS A 60 -26.53 3.70 24.01
N LEU A 61 -25.88 2.81 23.26
CA LEU A 61 -25.10 3.12 22.06
C LEU A 61 -25.77 2.66 20.77
N ARG A 62 -26.75 1.74 20.83
CA ARG A 62 -27.47 1.24 19.66
C ARG A 62 -28.09 2.39 18.85
N GLY A 63 -27.88 2.35 17.53
CA GLY A 63 -28.33 3.39 16.59
C GLY A 63 -27.56 4.71 16.68
N LYS A 64 -26.61 4.88 17.61
CA LYS A 64 -25.82 6.11 17.74
C LYS A 64 -24.58 6.07 16.85
N SER A 65 -24.14 7.27 16.48
CA SER A 65 -22.92 7.47 15.72
C SER A 65 -21.73 7.79 16.64
N LEU A 66 -20.64 7.05 16.47
CA LEU A 66 -19.40 7.22 17.20
C LEU A 66 -18.35 7.89 16.31
N ALA A 67 -17.78 8.99 16.79
CA ALA A 67 -16.75 9.75 16.09
C ALA A 67 -15.36 9.14 16.33
N ILE A 68 -15.03 8.06 15.61
CA ILE A 68 -13.73 7.38 15.72
C ILE A 68 -12.57 8.29 15.26
N SER A 69 -12.84 9.21 14.32
CA SER A 69 -11.90 10.26 13.93
C SER A 69 -11.46 11.11 15.12
N GLU A 70 -12.36 11.39 16.06
CA GLU A 70 -12.05 12.16 17.26
C GLU A 70 -11.14 11.37 18.21
N LEU A 71 -11.43 10.08 18.40
CA LEU A 71 -10.57 9.19 19.19
C LEU A 71 -9.15 9.14 18.61
N ARG A 72 -9.02 8.94 17.29
CA ARG A 72 -7.71 8.93 16.61
C ARG A 72 -6.99 10.28 16.72
N ARG A 73 -7.72 11.39 16.65
CA ARG A 73 -7.17 12.74 16.84
C ARG A 73 -6.66 12.95 18.27
N GLN A 74 -7.41 12.50 19.27
CA GLN A 74 -7.00 12.57 20.67
C GLN A 74 -5.76 11.71 20.92
N TYR A 75 -5.68 10.52 20.33
CA TYR A 75 -4.51 9.64 20.42
C TYR A 75 -3.26 10.32 19.86
N LYS A 76 -3.35 10.91 18.66
CA LYS A 76 -2.24 11.66 18.05
C LYS A 76 -1.77 12.84 18.92
N ASN A 77 -2.69 13.45 19.65
CA ASN A 77 -2.38 14.57 20.56
C ASN A 77 -1.99 14.10 21.97
N HIS A 78 -1.75 12.81 22.19
CA HIS A 78 -1.42 12.21 23.48
C HIS A 78 -2.46 12.48 24.58
N LYS A 79 -3.73 12.64 24.20
CA LYS A 79 -4.85 12.90 25.13
C LYS A 79 -5.62 11.64 25.55
N VAL A 80 -5.26 10.48 25.00
CA VAL A 80 -5.84 9.20 25.41
C VAL A 80 -4.96 8.60 26.51
N PRO A 81 -5.52 8.22 27.67
CA PRO A 81 -4.76 7.56 28.73
C PRO A 81 -4.07 6.28 28.23
N SER A 82 -2.83 6.04 28.67
CA SER A 82 -2.04 4.86 28.27
C SER A 82 -2.77 3.54 28.55
N SER A 83 -3.42 3.44 29.71
CA SER A 83 -4.21 2.26 30.08
C SER A 83 -5.37 1.98 29.13
N LEU A 84 -5.90 3.00 28.45
CA LEU A 84 -6.94 2.83 27.45
C LEU A 84 -6.34 2.46 26.09
N VAL A 85 -5.20 3.05 25.74
CA VAL A 85 -4.43 2.67 24.54
C VAL A 85 -4.08 1.18 24.60
N GLU A 86 -3.55 0.69 25.71
CA GLU A 86 -3.23 -0.74 25.90
C GLU A 86 -4.44 -1.66 25.66
N LYS A 87 -5.64 -1.26 26.10
CA LYS A 87 -6.87 -2.04 25.86
C LYS A 87 -7.27 -2.05 24.37
N PHE A 88 -7.06 -0.96 23.65
CA PHE A 88 -7.30 -0.90 22.20
C PHE A 88 -6.25 -1.69 21.42
N ASP A 89 -4.98 -1.60 21.84
CA ASP A 89 -3.88 -2.33 21.23
C ASP A 89 -4.04 -3.84 21.40
N ALA A 90 -4.55 -4.30 22.55
CA ALA A 90 -4.92 -5.69 22.77
C ALA A 90 -6.02 -6.21 21.81
N LEU A 91 -6.78 -5.33 21.17
CA LEU A 91 -7.77 -5.64 20.14
C LEU A 91 -7.23 -5.43 18.72
N SER A 92 -5.92 -5.20 18.56
CA SER A 92 -5.29 -4.82 17.30
C SER A 92 -6.02 -3.64 16.64
N PHE A 93 -6.38 -2.63 17.43
CA PHE A 93 -7.11 -1.46 16.95
C PHE A 93 -6.25 -0.61 16.01
N VAL A 94 -6.83 -0.24 14.87
CA VAL A 94 -6.12 0.56 13.87
C VAL A 94 -6.25 2.05 14.17
N TRP A 95 -5.22 2.60 14.80
CA TRP A 95 -5.06 4.03 15.06
C TRP A 95 -4.83 4.84 13.79
N ASP A 96 -3.91 4.38 12.92
CA ASP A 96 -3.64 5.00 11.62
C ASP A 96 -4.12 4.10 10.48
N VAL A 97 -5.24 4.49 9.87
CA VAL A 97 -5.87 3.75 8.77
C VAL A 97 -5.01 3.78 7.50
N ASN A 98 -4.31 4.88 7.25
CA ASN A 98 -3.50 5.03 6.04
C ASN A 98 -2.22 4.19 6.15
N PHE A 99 -1.58 4.23 7.30
CA PHE A 99 -0.46 3.36 7.63
C PHE A 99 -0.87 1.89 7.48
N HIS A 100 -1.97 1.48 8.12
CA HIS A 100 -2.45 0.10 8.05
C HIS A 100 -2.78 -0.35 6.62
N LYS A 101 -3.51 0.46 5.84
CA LYS A 101 -3.78 0.15 4.42
C LYS A 101 -2.50 0.05 3.59
N SER A 102 -1.51 0.89 3.88
CA SER A 102 -0.20 0.84 3.23
C SER A 102 0.56 -0.45 3.59
N ALA A 103 0.51 -0.88 4.86
CA ALA A 103 1.13 -2.12 5.31
C ALA A 103 0.51 -3.36 4.64
N LEU A 104 -0.83 -3.42 4.52
CA LEU A 104 -1.52 -4.49 3.80
C LEU A 104 -1.13 -4.55 2.32
N ARG A 105 -0.98 -3.39 1.66
CA ARG A 105 -0.51 -3.35 0.25
C ARG A 105 0.93 -3.83 0.11
N LEU A 106 1.80 -3.39 1.01
CA LEU A 106 3.20 -3.83 1.02
C LEU A 106 3.28 -5.35 1.17
N HIS A 107 2.56 -5.91 2.14
CA HIS A 107 2.51 -7.35 2.34
C HIS A 107 1.96 -8.09 1.10
N ALA A 108 0.85 -7.61 0.53
CA ALA A 108 0.29 -8.21 -0.67
C ALA A 108 1.25 -8.11 -1.87
N LEU A 109 2.05 -7.05 -2.00
CA LEU A 109 3.07 -6.96 -3.04
C LEU A 109 4.25 -7.90 -2.80
N THR A 110 4.64 -8.12 -1.55
CA THR A 110 5.66 -9.13 -1.22
C THR A 110 5.22 -10.51 -1.68
N VAL A 111 4.01 -10.94 -1.30
CA VAL A 111 3.45 -12.23 -1.74
C VAL A 111 3.30 -12.27 -3.27
N TYR A 112 2.82 -11.19 -3.89
CA TYR A 112 2.72 -11.13 -5.35
C TYR A 112 4.08 -11.36 -6.02
N LYS A 113 5.13 -10.69 -5.54
CA LYS A 113 6.49 -10.82 -6.07
C LYS A 113 7.03 -12.23 -5.91
N GLU A 114 6.79 -12.86 -4.77
CA GLU A 114 7.18 -14.26 -4.52
C GLU A 114 6.49 -15.23 -5.50
N LEU A 115 5.24 -14.95 -5.88
CA LEU A 115 4.46 -15.81 -6.78
C LEU A 115 4.72 -15.57 -8.27
N HIS A 116 5.02 -14.32 -8.65
CA HIS A 116 5.11 -13.91 -10.06
C HIS A 116 6.52 -13.50 -10.49
N GLY A 117 7.46 -13.32 -9.56
CA GLY A 117 8.83 -12.89 -9.81
C GLY A 117 9.01 -11.37 -9.98
N ASP A 118 7.92 -10.64 -10.26
CA ASP A 118 7.95 -9.19 -10.50
C ASP A 118 6.86 -8.42 -9.73
N LEU A 119 6.84 -7.10 -9.89
CA LEU A 119 5.83 -6.19 -9.32
C LEU A 119 4.95 -5.55 -10.40
N ASN A 120 4.82 -6.20 -11.55
CA ASN A 120 4.00 -5.78 -12.68
C ASN A 120 2.56 -6.27 -12.52
N VAL A 121 1.92 -5.85 -11.42
CA VAL A 121 0.56 -6.29 -11.06
C VAL A 121 -0.47 -5.84 -12.12
N PRO A 122 -1.22 -6.76 -12.76
CA PRO A 122 -2.28 -6.41 -13.69
C PRO A 122 -3.33 -5.51 -13.05
N ARG A 123 -3.83 -4.49 -13.77
CA ARG A 123 -4.75 -3.47 -13.21
C ARG A 123 -6.01 -4.05 -12.55
N HIS A 124 -6.52 -5.16 -13.06
CA HIS A 124 -7.73 -5.82 -12.56
C HIS A 124 -7.45 -6.89 -11.49
N PHE A 125 -6.17 -7.14 -11.16
CA PHE A 125 -5.79 -8.14 -10.19
C PHE A 125 -6.37 -7.78 -8.81
N LYS A 126 -7.06 -8.76 -8.22
CA LYS A 126 -7.55 -8.75 -6.85
C LYS A 126 -6.93 -9.94 -6.12
N VAL A 127 -6.56 -9.72 -4.87
CA VAL A 127 -6.07 -10.79 -4.01
C VAL A 127 -7.16 -11.85 -3.87
N PRO A 128 -6.88 -13.13 -4.21
CA PRO A 128 -7.87 -14.19 -4.11
C PRO A 128 -8.25 -14.46 -2.66
N ALA A 129 -9.55 -14.61 -2.40
CA ALA A 129 -10.04 -15.02 -1.09
C ALA A 129 -9.92 -16.54 -0.93
N GLY A 130 -9.56 -17.01 0.27
CA GLY A 130 -9.43 -18.43 0.59
C GLY A 130 -8.07 -19.06 0.22
N ASP A 131 -7.15 -18.30 -0.37
CA ASP A 131 -5.80 -18.77 -0.65
C ASP A 131 -4.87 -18.46 0.53
N SER A 132 -4.31 -19.51 1.13
CA SER A 132 -3.50 -19.45 2.36
C SER A 132 -2.17 -18.74 2.18
N ARG A 133 -1.73 -18.50 0.95
CA ARG A 133 -0.50 -17.71 0.66
C ARG A 133 -0.70 -16.23 0.93
N TRP A 134 -1.95 -15.78 0.93
CA TRP A 134 -2.32 -14.39 1.18
C TRP A 134 -2.86 -14.26 2.60
N LEU A 135 -2.48 -13.20 3.30
CA LEU A 135 -3.13 -12.85 4.56
C LEU A 135 -4.62 -12.64 4.34
N VAL A 136 -5.44 -13.16 5.25
CA VAL A 136 -6.90 -12.98 5.26
C VAL A 136 -7.27 -11.50 5.15
N ASP A 137 -6.52 -10.63 5.82
CA ASP A 137 -6.72 -9.18 5.82
C ASP A 137 -6.42 -8.51 4.46
N THR A 138 -5.77 -9.23 3.53
CA THR A 138 -5.50 -8.77 2.17
C THR A 138 -6.50 -9.30 1.15
N TRP A 139 -7.35 -10.27 1.49
CA TRP A 139 -8.30 -10.88 0.56
C TRP A 139 -9.27 -9.85 -0.03
N GLY A 140 -9.48 -9.94 -1.35
CA GLY A 140 -10.33 -8.99 -2.09
C GLY A 140 -9.71 -7.61 -2.31
N LEU A 141 -8.52 -7.33 -1.76
CA LEU A 141 -7.78 -6.10 -2.03
C LEU A 141 -7.54 -5.96 -3.53
N SER A 142 -7.99 -4.85 -4.11
CA SER A 142 -7.77 -4.51 -5.52
C SER A 142 -6.34 -4.00 -5.72
N LEU A 143 -5.38 -4.92 -5.56
CA LEU A 143 -3.95 -4.62 -5.57
C LEU A 143 -3.51 -4.00 -6.89
N GLY A 144 -4.02 -4.49 -8.03
CA GLY A 144 -3.74 -3.91 -9.35
C GLY A 144 -4.15 -2.45 -9.49
N ALA A 145 -5.35 -2.11 -9.00
CA ALA A 145 -5.82 -0.74 -8.99
C ALA A 145 -5.01 0.14 -8.02
N ALA A 146 -4.62 -0.40 -6.87
CA ALA A 146 -3.77 0.32 -5.91
C ALA A 146 -2.40 0.64 -6.51
N VAL A 147 -1.72 -0.35 -7.10
CA VAL A 147 -0.42 -0.19 -7.78
C VAL A 147 -0.52 0.84 -8.91
N HIS A 148 -1.57 0.75 -9.73
CA HIS A 148 -1.82 1.74 -10.77
C HIS A 148 -1.94 3.16 -10.20
N ASN A 149 -2.75 3.35 -9.17
CA ASN A 149 -2.93 4.67 -8.54
C ASN A 149 -1.66 5.18 -7.87
N MET A 150 -0.82 4.29 -7.31
CA MET A 150 0.49 4.66 -6.77
C MET A 150 1.39 5.22 -7.88
N ARG A 151 1.46 4.53 -9.01
CA ARG A 151 2.30 4.90 -10.16
C ARG A 151 1.82 6.16 -10.87
N THR A 152 0.52 6.44 -10.86
CA THR A 152 -0.04 7.69 -11.42
C THR A 152 -0.11 8.85 -10.41
N GLY A 153 0.41 8.67 -9.19
CA GLY A 153 0.37 9.70 -8.14
C GLY A 153 -1.02 9.97 -7.54
N HIS A 154 -2.03 9.15 -7.86
CA HIS A 154 -3.38 9.24 -7.29
C HIS A 154 -3.50 8.57 -5.91
N LEU A 155 -2.49 7.82 -5.48
CA LEU A 155 -2.40 7.25 -4.16
C LEU A 155 -1.04 7.58 -3.54
N LEU A 156 -1.04 8.47 -2.55
CA LEU A 156 0.14 8.76 -1.75
C LEU A 156 0.47 7.58 -0.84
N LEU A 157 1.74 7.21 -0.78
CA LEU A 157 2.23 6.26 0.21
C LEU A 157 2.31 6.92 1.57
N HIS A 158 2.19 6.08 2.60
CA HIS A 158 2.51 6.52 3.93
C HIS A 158 4.05 6.66 4.05
N PRO A 159 4.60 7.79 4.53
CA PRO A 159 6.05 8.03 4.58
C PRO A 159 6.83 6.93 5.31
N GLY A 160 6.24 6.38 6.38
CA GLY A 160 6.82 5.27 7.15
C GLY A 160 7.01 3.94 6.39
N HIS A 161 6.55 3.82 5.15
CA HIS A 161 6.73 2.62 4.33
C HIS A 161 7.55 2.84 3.06
N GLU A 162 7.94 4.07 2.73
CA GLU A 162 8.66 4.36 1.48
C GLU A 162 9.92 3.52 1.33
N ALA A 163 10.73 3.42 2.38
CA ALA A 163 11.94 2.60 2.41
C ALA A 163 11.63 1.11 2.19
N SER A 164 10.50 0.60 2.70
CA SER A 164 10.10 -0.80 2.52
C SER A 164 9.65 -1.10 1.09
N PHE A 165 8.94 -0.17 0.44
CA PHE A 165 8.61 -0.30 -0.98
C PHE A 165 9.86 -0.25 -1.86
N LEU A 166 10.81 0.62 -1.55
CA LEU A 166 12.10 0.68 -2.25
C LEU A 166 12.89 -0.62 -2.06
N ALA A 167 12.99 -1.13 -0.84
CA ALA A 167 13.67 -2.39 -0.54
C ALA A 167 13.00 -3.60 -1.24
N LEU A 168 11.68 -3.56 -1.44
CA LEU A 168 10.95 -4.56 -2.22
C LEU A 168 11.29 -4.48 -3.72
N GLY A 169 11.92 -3.40 -4.18
CA GLY A 169 12.21 -3.14 -5.60
C GLY A 169 10.99 -2.59 -6.34
N PHE A 170 10.07 -1.90 -5.65
CA PHE A 170 8.89 -1.33 -6.28
C PHE A 170 9.25 -0.15 -7.19
N THR A 171 8.98 -0.28 -8.48
CA THR A 171 9.24 0.75 -9.48
C THR A 171 8.01 1.62 -9.74
N TRP A 172 8.21 2.92 -9.58
CA TRP A 172 7.19 3.95 -9.79
C TRP A 172 6.89 4.19 -11.26
N ASP A 173 7.95 4.25 -12.08
CA ASP A 173 7.84 4.33 -13.53
C ASP A 173 8.23 2.99 -14.15
N VAL A 174 7.23 2.15 -14.37
CA VAL A 174 7.40 0.86 -15.02
C VAL A 174 7.89 1.01 -16.45
N LYS A 175 7.57 2.11 -17.14
CA LYS A 175 7.99 2.32 -18.53
C LYS A 175 9.45 2.72 -18.61
N ASN A 176 9.98 3.40 -17.60
CA ASN A 176 11.42 3.67 -17.48
C ASN A 176 12.18 2.45 -16.98
N SER A 177 11.67 1.73 -15.96
CA SER A 177 12.29 0.47 -15.51
C SER A 177 12.33 -0.58 -16.63
N GLN A 178 11.21 -0.80 -17.34
CA GLN A 178 11.21 -1.68 -18.51
C GLN A 178 12.13 -1.16 -19.62
N TRP A 179 12.31 0.16 -19.74
CA TRP A 179 13.23 0.70 -20.73
C TRP A 179 14.67 0.31 -20.39
N ASP A 180 15.09 0.46 -19.13
CA ASP A 180 16.41 0.08 -18.67
C ASP A 180 16.64 -1.43 -18.84
N ASP A 181 15.67 -2.27 -18.42
CA ASP A 181 15.74 -3.73 -18.61
C ASP A 181 15.81 -4.12 -20.10
N HIS A 182 15.05 -3.44 -20.96
CA HIS A 182 15.07 -3.69 -22.41
C HIS A 182 16.38 -3.24 -23.06
N LEU A 183 16.94 -2.12 -22.62
CA LEU A 183 18.19 -1.59 -23.14
C LEU A 183 19.36 -2.51 -22.72
N GLU A 184 19.37 -2.97 -21.46
CA GLU A 184 20.34 -3.93 -20.96
C GLU A 184 20.21 -5.29 -21.67
N ALA A 185 18.97 -5.73 -21.94
CA ALA A 185 18.73 -6.94 -22.73
C ALA A 185 19.19 -6.79 -24.20
N LEU A 186 19.06 -5.60 -24.80
CA LEU A 186 19.59 -5.31 -26.13
C LEU A 186 21.13 -5.34 -26.13
N ASP A 187 21.77 -4.71 -25.14
CA ASP A 187 23.22 -4.73 -24.96
C ASP A 187 23.74 -6.17 -24.80
N GLN A 188 23.08 -7.00 -23.98
CA GLN A 188 23.42 -8.41 -23.86
C GLN A 188 23.21 -9.18 -25.18
N TYR A 189 22.13 -8.91 -25.91
CA TYR A 189 21.92 -9.51 -27.23
C TYR A 189 23.07 -9.16 -28.20
N ILE A 190 23.50 -7.91 -28.23
CA ILE A 190 24.60 -7.44 -29.08
C ILE A 190 25.91 -8.10 -28.66
N ARG A 191 26.17 -8.28 -27.35
CA ARG A 191 27.34 -9.04 -26.89
C ARG A 191 27.36 -10.48 -27.39
N LEU A 192 26.21 -11.14 -27.45
CA LEU A 192 26.09 -12.54 -27.85
C LEU A 192 26.05 -12.75 -29.37
N HIS A 193 25.52 -11.78 -30.12
CA HIS A 193 25.26 -11.90 -31.56
C HIS A 193 26.03 -10.90 -32.42
N GLU A 194 26.82 -10.02 -31.81
CA GLU A 194 27.66 -8.99 -32.44
C GLU A 194 26.89 -7.94 -33.27
N HIS A 195 25.56 -7.93 -33.19
CA HIS A 195 24.71 -7.02 -33.95
C HIS A 195 23.38 -6.72 -33.24
N SER A 196 22.75 -5.60 -33.59
CA SER A 196 21.46 -5.17 -33.02
C SER A 196 20.22 -5.65 -33.82
N HIS A 197 20.40 -6.51 -34.83
CA HIS A 197 19.30 -7.14 -35.57
C HIS A 197 18.63 -8.25 -34.77
N VAL A 198 17.75 -7.86 -33.84
CA VAL A 198 16.93 -8.79 -33.07
C VAL A 198 15.76 -9.31 -33.92
N PRO A 199 15.61 -10.64 -34.13
CA PRO A 199 14.48 -11.22 -34.83
C PRO A 199 13.15 -10.87 -34.14
N LEU A 200 12.10 -10.60 -34.91
CA LEU A 200 10.79 -10.16 -34.38
C LEU A 200 10.20 -11.13 -33.32
N ARG A 201 10.46 -12.43 -33.47
CA ARG A 201 9.96 -13.48 -32.56
C ARG A 201 10.95 -13.85 -31.46
N PHE A 202 12.10 -13.18 -31.37
CA PHE A 202 13.07 -13.44 -30.32
C PHE A 202 12.50 -13.01 -28.97
N VAL A 203 12.57 -13.95 -28.03
CA VAL A 203 12.23 -13.79 -26.62
C VAL A 203 13.44 -14.27 -25.85
N VAL A 204 13.87 -13.50 -24.86
CA VAL A 204 15.01 -13.88 -24.03
C VAL A 204 14.76 -15.26 -23.41
N PRO A 205 15.63 -16.26 -23.64
CA PRO A 205 15.41 -17.61 -23.15
C PRO A 205 15.35 -17.66 -21.62
N VAL A 206 14.48 -18.53 -21.08
CA VAL A 206 14.31 -18.70 -19.62
C VAL A 206 15.40 -19.58 -19.00
N ASP A 207 15.93 -20.52 -19.78
CA ASP A 207 16.86 -21.56 -19.30
C ASP A 207 18.32 -21.28 -19.67
N ASP A 208 18.61 -20.12 -20.27
CA ASP A 208 19.96 -19.77 -20.72
C ASP A 208 20.73 -19.02 -19.61
N PRO A 209 21.87 -19.56 -19.14
CA PRO A 209 22.68 -18.93 -18.09
C PRO A 209 23.36 -17.63 -18.54
N GLU A 210 23.51 -17.39 -19.85
CA GLU A 210 24.07 -16.13 -20.39
C GLU A 210 23.13 -14.94 -20.17
N TRP A 211 21.89 -15.18 -19.74
CA TRP A 211 20.89 -14.14 -19.50
C TRP A 211 20.59 -13.98 -18.00
N PRO A 212 20.77 -12.76 -17.44
CA PRO A 212 20.32 -12.41 -16.10
C PRO A 212 18.84 -12.73 -15.87
N VAL A 213 18.49 -13.13 -14.65
CA VAL A 213 17.15 -13.63 -14.31
C VAL A 213 16.06 -12.60 -14.62
N HIS A 214 16.31 -11.31 -14.39
CA HIS A 214 15.33 -10.24 -14.63
C HIS A 214 15.04 -10.00 -16.11
N MET A 215 15.90 -10.46 -17.02
CA MET A 215 15.70 -10.29 -18.47
C MET A 215 14.92 -11.43 -19.12
N ARG A 216 14.77 -12.56 -18.42
CA ARG A 216 14.21 -13.79 -18.98
C ARG A 216 12.75 -13.59 -19.38
N GLY A 217 12.38 -14.06 -20.57
CA GLY A 217 11.04 -13.90 -21.11
C GLY A 217 10.73 -12.53 -21.70
N ILE A 218 11.66 -11.56 -21.66
CA ILE A 218 11.48 -10.28 -22.36
C ILE A 218 11.30 -10.55 -23.86
N PRO A 219 10.21 -10.09 -24.50
CA PRO A 219 9.99 -10.24 -25.93
C PRO A 219 10.81 -9.20 -26.71
N LEU A 220 12.14 -9.26 -26.59
CA LEU A 220 13.07 -8.25 -27.09
C LEU A 220 12.91 -7.99 -28.59
N GLY A 221 12.53 -9.00 -29.38
CA GLY A 221 12.19 -8.83 -30.80
C GLY A 221 11.02 -7.87 -31.05
N ARG A 222 9.97 -7.93 -30.23
CA ARG A 222 8.84 -7.00 -30.30
C ARG A 222 9.20 -5.62 -29.79
N VAL A 223 10.04 -5.56 -28.76
CA VAL A 223 10.53 -4.30 -28.18
C VAL A 223 11.36 -3.54 -29.22
N ALA A 224 12.36 -4.18 -29.81
CA ALA A 224 13.19 -3.59 -30.86
C ALA A 224 12.34 -3.17 -32.07
N ALA A 225 11.37 -3.99 -32.49
CA ALA A 225 10.43 -3.60 -33.55
C ALA A 225 9.58 -2.38 -33.18
N SER A 226 9.16 -2.23 -31.92
CA SER A 226 8.42 -1.05 -31.46
C SER A 226 9.26 0.22 -31.50
N TRP A 227 10.56 0.13 -31.19
CA TRP A 227 11.49 1.26 -31.31
C TRP A 227 11.70 1.66 -32.77
N ARG A 228 11.86 0.68 -33.68
CA ARG A 228 11.93 0.94 -35.13
C ARG A 228 10.65 1.57 -35.67
N GLN A 229 9.48 1.13 -35.20
CA GLN A 229 8.19 1.70 -35.57
C GLN A 229 8.00 3.13 -35.09
N LEU A 230 8.46 3.45 -33.87
CA LEU A 230 8.48 4.83 -33.39
C LEU A 230 9.43 5.67 -34.24
N GLY A 231 10.59 5.11 -34.59
CA GLY A 231 11.60 5.74 -35.44
C GLY A 231 12.51 6.69 -34.65
N GLU A 232 13.70 6.94 -35.21
CA GLU A 232 14.76 7.71 -34.54
C GLU A 232 14.30 9.13 -34.16
N ASN A 233 13.57 9.80 -35.05
CA ASN A 233 13.17 11.19 -34.85
C ASN A 233 12.08 11.38 -33.77
N ALA A 234 11.25 10.38 -33.52
CA ALA A 234 10.19 10.45 -32.51
C ALA A 234 10.61 9.85 -31.16
N MET A 235 11.81 9.26 -31.09
CA MET A 235 12.38 8.75 -29.84
C MET A 235 12.82 9.92 -28.93
N PRO A 236 12.54 9.88 -27.62
CA PRO A 236 13.11 10.82 -26.67
C PRO A 236 14.63 10.92 -26.79
N ALA A 237 15.19 12.12 -26.64
CA ALA A 237 16.59 12.40 -26.98
C ALA A 237 17.59 11.56 -26.17
N ASP A 238 17.30 11.36 -24.87
CA ASP A 238 18.03 10.49 -23.95
C ASP A 238 18.00 9.02 -24.41
N ARG A 239 16.81 8.51 -24.74
CA ARG A 239 16.60 7.14 -25.22
C ARG A 239 17.25 6.88 -26.57
N ARG A 240 17.18 7.86 -27.48
CA ARG A 240 17.86 7.82 -28.77
C ARG A 240 19.37 7.75 -28.59
N ALA A 241 19.94 8.60 -27.74
CA ALA A 241 21.36 8.60 -27.46
C ALA A 241 21.83 7.25 -26.89
N ALA A 242 21.04 6.65 -25.99
CA ALA A 242 21.34 5.34 -25.42
C ALA A 242 21.30 4.20 -26.47
N LEU A 243 20.31 4.19 -27.36
CA LEU A 243 20.24 3.21 -28.46
C LEU A 243 21.37 3.40 -29.48
N ASN A 244 21.69 4.64 -29.84
CA ASN A 244 22.77 4.94 -30.77
C ASN A 244 24.15 4.57 -30.18
N ALA A 245 24.32 4.66 -28.86
CA ALA A 245 25.55 4.20 -28.19
C ALA A 245 25.75 2.68 -28.24
N LEU A 246 24.69 1.91 -28.51
CA LEU A 246 24.72 0.46 -28.71
C LEU A 246 24.70 0.09 -30.20
N ASP A 247 24.96 1.03 -31.11
CA ASP A 247 24.86 0.82 -32.56
C ASP A 247 23.52 0.18 -32.97
N PHE A 248 22.42 0.64 -32.36
CA PHE A 248 21.09 0.14 -32.66
C PHE A 248 20.66 0.50 -34.09
N VAL A 249 20.36 -0.53 -34.88
CA VAL A 249 19.94 -0.37 -36.27
C VAL A 249 18.44 -0.06 -36.33
N TRP A 250 18.13 1.17 -36.74
CA TRP A 250 16.77 1.70 -36.87
C TRP A 250 16.00 1.15 -38.08
N ASN A 251 16.70 0.83 -39.17
CA ASN A 251 16.11 0.28 -40.38
C ASN A 251 16.60 -1.15 -40.59
N ALA A 252 15.70 -2.12 -40.70
CA ALA A 252 16.07 -3.53 -40.85
C ALA A 252 16.78 -3.88 -42.18
N TRP A 253 17.10 -2.88 -43.01
CA TRP A 253 17.70 -3.01 -44.34
C TRP A 253 19.04 -2.26 -44.47
N ASP A 254 19.45 -1.54 -43.43
CA ASP A 254 20.78 -0.93 -43.30
C ASP A 254 21.69 -1.88 -42.51
#